data_AF-A0A3P5X8M6-F1
#
_entry.id   AF-A0A3P5X8M6-F1
#
_cell.length_a   1.000
_cell.length_b   1.000
_cell.length_c   1.000
_cell.angle_alpha   90.00
_cell.angle_beta   90.00
_cell.angle_gamma   90.00
#
_symmetry.space_group_name_H-M   'P 1'
#
loop_
_entity.id
_entity.type
_entity.pdbx_description
1 polymer ?
#
loop_
_entity_poly.entity_id
_entity_poly.type
_entity_poly.pdbx_seq_one_letter_code
_entity_poly.pdbx_strand_id
1 'polypeptide(L)'
;MKFLRRLIITVIVLAVLGLGVYYIGTKMIADQLMGQVSEELDQSGQLESIKDEVRDDPQLQAFIAEGKNVDSEKLPFQTKEQATRLLLKKFNMSELAELQAKARSGMTAEEKQQLFDKIENRLTEEEMLALKVLAYKELMK
;
A
#
# COMPACT_ATOMS: atom_id res chain seq x y z
N MET A 1 -4.82 -28.53 42.05
CA MET A 1 -5.43 -27.24 41.66
C MET A 1 -4.45 -26.08 41.37
N LYS A 2 -3.22 -26.04 41.92
CA LYS A 2 -2.29 -24.89 41.73
C LYS A 2 -1.61 -24.83 40.35
N PHE A 3 -1.52 -25.96 39.64
CA PHE A 3 -0.89 -26.03 38.31
C PHE A 3 -1.86 -25.59 37.20
N LEU A 4 -3.11 -26.07 37.26
CA LEU A 4 -4.16 -25.70 36.31
C LEU A 4 -4.47 -24.20 36.36
N ARG A 5 -4.49 -23.59 37.56
CA ARG A 5 -4.67 -22.14 37.71
C ARG A 5 -3.53 -21.33 37.07
N ARG A 6 -2.28 -21.80 37.15
CA ARG A 6 -1.14 -21.14 36.51
C ARG A 6 -1.20 -21.26 34.99
N LEU A 7 -1.58 -22.42 34.48
CA LEU A 7 -1.70 -22.67 33.04
C LEU A 7 -2.83 -21.81 32.41
N ILE A 8 -3.98 -21.69 33.08
CA ILE A 8 -5.08 -20.83 32.62
C ILE A 8 -4.67 -19.35 32.55
N ILE A 9 -3.94 -18.85 33.56
CA ILE A 9 -3.44 -17.46 33.55
C ILE A 9 -2.48 -17.24 32.38
N THR A 10 -1.56 -18.17 32.13
CA THR A 10 -0.65 -18.08 30.97
C THR A 10 -1.40 -18.07 29.64
N VAL A 11 -2.43 -18.90 29.47
CA VAL A 11 -3.23 -18.95 28.25
C VAL A 11 -4.02 -17.65 28.05
N ILE A 12 -4.57 -17.07 29.11
CA ILE A 12 -5.28 -15.77 29.04
C ILE A 12 -4.32 -14.65 28.66
N VAL A 13 -3.12 -14.62 29.24
CA VAL A 13 -2.09 -13.63 28.90
C VAL A 13 -1.67 -13.77 27.43
N LEU A 14 -1.45 -15.00 26.94
CA LEU A 14 -1.13 -15.25 25.54
C LEU A 14 -2.28 -14.89 24.60
N ALA A 15 -3.54 -15.13 24.99
CA ALA A 15 -4.71 -14.75 24.20
C ALA A 15 -4.88 -13.23 24.13
N VAL A 16 -4.67 -12.51 25.24
CA VAL A 16 -4.72 -11.04 25.28
C VAL A 16 -3.56 -10.43 24.49
N LEU A 17 -2.35 -10.99 24.58
CA LEU A 17 -1.21 -10.56 23.77
C LEU A 17 -1.46 -10.84 22.27
N GLY A 18 -1.98 -12.02 21.92
CA GLY A 18 -2.31 -12.35 20.53
C GLY A 18 -3.37 -11.42 19.92
N LEU A 19 -4.42 -11.11 20.69
CA LEU A 19 -5.45 -10.15 20.26
C LEU A 19 -4.94 -8.70 20.24
N GLY A 20 -4.08 -8.33 21.20
CA GLY A 20 -3.47 -7.01 21.28
C GLY A 20 -2.54 -6.71 20.11
N VAL A 21 -1.74 -7.71 19.67
CA VAL A 21 -0.90 -7.61 18.46
C VAL A 21 -1.75 -7.42 17.21
N TYR A 22 -2.88 -8.15 17.10
CA TYR A 22 -3.78 -8.03 15.95
C TYR A 22 -4.42 -6.64 15.83
N TYR A 23 -4.81 -6.03 16.96
CA TYR A 23 -5.54 -4.75 16.94
C TYR A 23 -4.65 -3.49 17.04
N ILE A 24 -3.51 -3.57 17.74
CA ILE A 24 -2.66 -2.41 18.06
C ILE A 24 -1.34 -2.44 17.27
N GLY A 25 -0.79 -3.62 16.98
CA GLY A 25 0.52 -3.76 16.32
C GLY A 25 0.53 -3.28 14.87
N THR A 26 -0.56 -3.48 14.14
CA THR A 26 -0.64 -3.17 12.71
C THR A 26 -0.48 -1.68 12.41
N LYS A 27 -0.97 -0.78 13.28
CA LYS A 27 -0.85 0.67 13.07
C LYS A 27 0.58 1.20 13.26
N MET A 28 1.30 0.74 14.29
CA MET A 28 2.68 1.19 14.53
C MET A 28 3.67 0.62 13.52
N ILE A 29 3.46 -0.61 13.06
CA ILE A 29 4.32 -1.26 12.07
C ILE A 29 4.22 -0.55 10.71
N ALA A 30 3.02 -0.13 10.30
CA ALA A 30 2.81 0.56 9.04
C ALA A 30 3.54 1.91 8.96
N ASP A 31 3.49 2.72 10.02
CA ASP A 31 4.14 4.04 10.05
C ASP A 31 5.67 3.91 9.99
N GLN A 32 6.27 2.95 10.71
CA GLN A 32 7.73 2.72 10.67
C GLN A 32 8.22 2.16 9.33
N LEU A 33 7.48 1.20 8.74
CA LEU A 33 7.80 0.65 7.42
C LEU A 33 7.71 1.73 6.34
N MET A 34 6.68 2.57 6.38
CA MET A 34 6.49 3.63 5.39
C MET A 34 7.61 4.67 5.45
N GLY A 35 8.09 5.01 6.66
CA GLY A 35 9.26 5.86 6.85
C GLY A 35 10.52 5.28 6.23
N GLN A 36 10.84 4.02 6.52
CA GLN A 36 12.04 3.37 5.97
C GLN A 36 11.99 3.21 4.45
N VAL A 37 10.83 2.80 3.90
CA VAL A 37 10.67 2.63 2.45
C VAL A 37 10.76 3.99 1.74
N SER A 38 10.15 5.04 2.28
CA SER A 38 10.23 6.38 1.67
C SER A 38 11.66 6.92 1.69
N GLU A 39 12.36 6.76 2.81
CA GLU A 39 13.74 7.20 2.96
C GLU A 39 14.70 6.41 2.06
N GLU A 40 14.50 5.09 1.92
CA GLU A 40 15.25 4.25 0.98
C GLU A 40 14.99 4.66 -0.48
N LEU A 41 13.73 4.93 -0.86
CA LEU A 41 13.35 5.35 -2.22
C LEU A 41 13.92 6.72 -2.59
N ASP A 42 13.90 7.68 -1.65
CA ASP A 42 14.48 9.02 -1.86
C ASP A 42 16.01 8.97 -1.95
N GLN A 43 16.68 8.19 -1.08
CA GLN A 43 18.15 8.12 -1.06
C GLN A 43 18.74 7.30 -2.22
N SER A 44 18.04 6.26 -2.67
CA SER A 44 18.52 5.36 -3.71
C SER A 44 18.28 5.86 -5.14
N GLY A 45 17.55 6.97 -5.31
CA GLY A 45 17.10 7.43 -6.63
C GLY A 45 16.06 6.51 -7.28
N GLN A 46 15.61 5.46 -6.59
CA GLN A 46 14.57 4.55 -7.10
C GLN A 46 13.26 5.29 -7.40
N LEU A 47 12.95 6.34 -6.64
CA LEU A 47 11.77 7.16 -6.92
C LEU A 47 11.83 7.78 -8.32
N GLU A 48 12.97 8.33 -8.72
CA GLU A 48 13.16 8.93 -10.05
C GLU A 48 13.10 7.87 -11.16
N SER A 49 13.72 6.69 -10.94
CA SER A 49 13.60 5.58 -11.90
C SER A 49 12.15 5.14 -12.11
N ILE A 50 11.34 5.12 -11.05
CA ILE A 50 9.90 4.80 -11.15
C ILE A 50 9.16 5.91 -11.91
N LYS A 51 9.47 7.19 -11.63
CA LYS A 51 8.87 8.31 -12.38
C LYS A 51 9.21 8.22 -13.87
N ASP A 52 10.45 7.89 -14.21
CA ASP A 52 10.89 7.73 -15.60
C ASP A 52 10.23 6.51 -16.27
N GLU A 53 10.12 5.37 -15.60
CA GLU A 53 9.40 4.20 -16.13
C GLU A 53 7.92 4.51 -16.40
N VAL A 54 7.28 5.24 -15.49
CA VAL A 54 5.90 5.71 -15.69
C VAL A 54 5.82 6.73 -16.82
N ARG A 55 6.84 7.58 -16.99
CA ARG A 55 6.86 8.58 -18.06
C ARG A 55 7.05 7.98 -19.43
N ASP A 56 7.85 6.93 -19.51
CA ASP A 56 8.21 6.23 -20.74
C ASP A 56 7.14 5.22 -21.17
N ASP A 57 6.20 4.86 -20.29
CA ASP A 57 5.07 3.99 -20.60
C ASP A 57 3.80 4.80 -20.97
N PRO A 58 3.38 4.82 -22.26
CA PRO A 58 2.21 5.57 -22.70
C PRO A 58 0.89 5.10 -22.06
N GLN A 59 0.80 3.82 -21.70
CA GLN A 59 -0.39 3.26 -21.08
C GLN A 59 -0.53 3.75 -19.63
N LEU A 60 0.58 3.80 -18.89
CA LEU A 60 0.61 4.35 -17.53
C LEU A 60 0.32 5.85 -17.53
N GLN A 61 0.89 6.59 -18.49
CA GLN A 61 0.58 8.01 -18.68
C GLN A 61 -0.90 8.25 -18.92
N ALA A 62 -1.52 7.48 -19.82
CA ALA A 62 -2.94 7.61 -20.12
C ALA A 62 -3.80 7.31 -18.88
N PHE A 63 -3.47 6.24 -18.16
CA PHE A 63 -4.19 5.83 -16.95
C PHE A 63 -4.13 6.89 -15.84
N ILE A 64 -2.98 7.54 -15.67
CA ILE A 64 -2.79 8.56 -14.63
C ILE A 64 -3.33 9.92 -15.06
N ALA A 65 -3.30 10.23 -16.36
CA ALA A 65 -3.85 11.47 -16.92
C ALA A 65 -5.35 11.63 -16.67
N GLU A 66 -6.08 10.53 -16.49
CA GLU A 66 -7.48 10.57 -16.05
C GLU A 66 -7.65 11.30 -14.70
N GLY A 67 -6.64 11.24 -13.83
CA GLY A 67 -6.63 11.96 -12.55
C GLY A 67 -6.38 13.46 -12.66
N LYS A 68 -6.00 14.00 -13.82
CA LYS A 68 -5.59 15.41 -13.98
C LYS A 68 -6.70 16.41 -13.70
N ASN A 69 -7.92 16.14 -14.18
CA ASN A 69 -9.05 17.08 -14.15
C ASN A 69 -10.13 16.68 -13.13
N VAL A 70 -9.80 15.77 -12.21
CA VAL A 70 -10.75 15.30 -11.21
C VAL A 70 -10.73 16.24 -10.01
N ASP A 71 -11.93 16.63 -9.58
CA ASP A 71 -12.13 17.36 -8.34
C ASP A 71 -11.79 16.46 -7.14
N SER A 72 -10.61 16.67 -6.57
CA SER A 72 -10.07 15.84 -5.50
C SER A 72 -10.75 16.06 -4.14
N GLU A 73 -11.54 17.13 -3.98
CA GLU A 73 -12.16 17.45 -2.69
C GLU A 73 -13.26 16.45 -2.29
N LYS A 74 -13.88 15.82 -3.28
CA LYS A 74 -14.98 14.85 -3.10
C LYS A 74 -14.52 13.40 -3.04
N LEU A 75 -13.22 13.16 -3.20
CA LEU A 75 -12.66 11.82 -3.26
C LEU A 75 -12.47 11.21 -1.88
N PRO A 76 -12.50 9.87 -1.76
CA PRO A 76 -12.44 9.16 -0.49
C PRO A 76 -11.14 9.40 0.30
N PHE A 77 -10.08 9.87 -0.37
CA PHE A 77 -8.84 10.28 0.26
C PHE A 77 -8.08 11.28 -0.62
N GLN A 78 -7.16 12.01 0.00
CA GLN A 78 -6.41 13.10 -0.65
C GLN A 78 -4.91 13.09 -0.32
N THR A 79 -4.44 12.18 0.53
CA THR A 79 -3.02 12.11 0.94
C THR A 79 -2.43 10.73 0.73
N LYS A 80 -1.08 10.67 0.62
CA LYS A 80 -0.34 9.41 0.53
C LYS A 80 -0.60 8.50 1.72
N GLU A 81 -0.65 9.02 2.95
CA GLU A 81 -0.86 8.17 4.12
C GLU A 81 -2.25 7.53 4.10
N GLN A 82 -3.26 8.26 3.64
CA GLN A 82 -4.62 7.73 3.49
C GLN A 82 -4.68 6.65 2.39
N ALA A 83 -4.00 6.87 1.26
CA ALA A 83 -3.86 5.87 0.19
C ALA A 83 -3.14 4.61 0.68
N THR A 84 -2.02 4.74 1.40
CA THR A 84 -1.30 3.61 1.99
C THR A 84 -2.19 2.83 2.96
N ARG A 85 -2.94 3.52 3.81
CA ARG A 85 -3.91 2.88 4.72
C ARG A 85 -5.03 2.16 3.97
N LEU A 86 -5.49 2.71 2.85
CA LEU A 86 -6.48 2.03 2.01
C LEU A 86 -5.89 0.75 1.41
N LEU A 87 -4.69 0.84 0.82
CA LEU A 87 -4.02 -0.32 0.23
C LEU A 87 -3.76 -1.42 1.27
N LEU A 88 -3.32 -1.07 2.48
CA LEU A 88 -3.16 -2.01 3.59
C LEU A 88 -4.48 -2.67 4.06
N LYS A 89 -5.63 -2.04 3.78
CA LYS A 89 -6.95 -2.64 4.04
C LYS A 89 -7.43 -3.53 2.90
N LYS A 90 -7.07 -3.19 1.66
CA LYS A 90 -7.52 -3.88 0.44
C LYS A 90 -6.61 -5.06 0.08
N PHE A 91 -5.34 -4.99 0.46
CA PHE A 91 -4.31 -6.00 0.19
C PHE A 91 -3.76 -6.54 1.49
N ASN A 92 -3.48 -7.84 1.53
CA ASN A 92 -2.83 -8.44 2.69
C ASN A 92 -1.31 -8.22 2.65
N MET A 93 -0.65 -8.46 3.79
CA MET A 93 0.79 -8.22 3.93
C MET A 93 1.63 -9.05 2.95
N SER A 94 1.23 -10.29 2.68
CA SER A 94 1.94 -11.18 1.76
C SER A 94 1.85 -10.67 0.32
N GLU A 95 0.69 -10.17 -0.09
CA GLU A 95 0.47 -9.56 -1.41
C GLU A 95 1.31 -8.30 -1.56
N LEU A 96 1.34 -7.43 -0.56
CA LEU A 96 2.15 -6.21 -0.62
C LEU A 96 3.65 -6.51 -0.68
N ALA A 97 4.11 -7.53 0.05
CA ALA A 97 5.50 -7.98 -0.01
C ALA A 97 5.84 -8.56 -1.39
N GLU A 98 4.93 -9.33 -2.00
CA GLU A 98 5.09 -9.84 -3.37
C GLU A 98 5.17 -8.70 -4.39
N LEU A 99 4.31 -7.69 -4.27
CA LEU A 99 4.35 -6.51 -5.15
C LEU A 99 5.65 -5.72 -5.00
N GLN A 100 6.13 -5.53 -3.78
CA GLN A 100 7.42 -4.87 -3.52
C GLN A 100 8.57 -5.66 -4.15
N ALA A 101 8.60 -6.98 -4.01
CA ALA A 101 9.62 -7.82 -4.60
C ALA A 101 9.60 -7.72 -6.13
N LYS A 102 8.41 -7.82 -6.72
CA LYS A 102 8.16 -7.69 -8.17
C LYS A 102 8.54 -6.31 -8.72
N ALA A 103 8.23 -5.24 -7.99
CA ALA A 103 8.64 -3.89 -8.37
C ALA A 103 10.17 -3.71 -8.35
N ARG A 104 10.86 -4.32 -7.37
CA ARG A 104 12.34 -4.27 -7.29
C ARG A 104 13.03 -5.12 -8.36
N SER A 105 12.48 -6.28 -8.70
CA SER A 105 13.05 -7.16 -9.73
C SER A 105 12.67 -6.78 -11.16
N GLY A 106 11.70 -5.87 -11.31
CA GLY A 106 10.99 -5.65 -12.58
C GLY A 106 9.85 -6.65 -12.76
N MET A 107 8.76 -6.19 -13.35
CA MET A 107 7.56 -6.98 -13.65
C MET A 107 7.43 -7.23 -15.15
N THR A 108 7.02 -8.45 -15.53
CA THR A 108 6.65 -8.72 -16.93
C THR A 108 5.35 -7.99 -17.29
N ALA A 109 5.05 -7.85 -18.58
CA ALA A 109 3.79 -7.25 -19.04
C ALA A 109 2.56 -8.00 -18.50
N GLU A 110 2.64 -9.32 -18.38
CA GLU A 110 1.57 -10.16 -17.84
C GLU A 110 1.37 -9.91 -16.34
N GLU A 111 2.46 -9.78 -15.58
CA GLU A 111 2.40 -9.47 -14.16
C GLU A 111 1.89 -8.05 -13.88
N LYS A 112 2.27 -7.08 -14.73
CA LYS A 112 1.72 -5.72 -14.71
C LYS A 112 0.22 -5.75 -14.95
N GLN A 113 -0.26 -6.48 -15.96
CA GLN A 113 -1.69 -6.60 -16.25
C GLN A 113 -2.46 -7.27 -15.10
N GLN A 114 -1.93 -8.37 -14.54
CA GLN A 114 -2.54 -9.01 -13.37
C GLN A 114 -2.62 -8.08 -12.16
N LEU A 115 -1.60 -7.24 -11.95
CA LEU A 115 -1.63 -6.21 -10.93
C LEU A 115 -2.73 -5.18 -11.20
N PHE A 116 -2.85 -4.69 -12.43
CA PHE A 116 -3.93 -3.77 -12.82
C PHE A 116 -5.30 -4.36 -12.53
N ASP A 117 -5.57 -5.57 -13.04
CA ASP A 117 -6.85 -6.25 -12.82
C ASP A 117 -7.13 -6.43 -11.33
N LYS A 118 -6.11 -6.73 -10.53
CA LYS A 118 -6.25 -6.93 -9.08
C LYS A 118 -6.57 -5.63 -8.33
N ILE A 119 -6.01 -4.50 -8.76
CA ILE A 119 -6.32 -3.19 -8.19
C ILE A 119 -7.74 -2.78 -8.60
N GLU A 120 -8.08 -2.90 -9.88
CA GLU A 120 -9.42 -2.57 -10.40
C GLU A 120 -10.54 -3.37 -9.73
N ASN A 121 -10.31 -4.66 -9.47
CA ASN A 121 -11.30 -5.51 -8.80
C ASN A 121 -11.48 -5.23 -7.30
N ARG A 122 -10.51 -4.57 -6.64
CA ARG A 122 -10.53 -4.34 -5.18
C ARG A 122 -10.88 -2.91 -4.79
N LEU A 123 -10.55 -1.97 -5.65
CA LEU A 123 -10.83 -0.56 -5.42
C LEU A 123 -12.15 -0.19 -6.08
N THR A 124 -12.91 0.68 -5.43
CA THR A 124 -14.05 1.32 -6.08
C THR A 124 -13.57 2.29 -7.15
N GLU A 125 -14.47 2.71 -8.04
CA GLU A 125 -14.16 3.73 -9.05
C GLU A 125 -13.63 5.02 -8.40
N GLU A 126 -14.26 5.47 -7.31
CA GLU A 126 -13.83 6.67 -6.56
C GLU A 126 -12.45 6.48 -5.90
N GLU A 127 -12.17 5.30 -5.33
CA GLU A 127 -10.88 4.98 -4.74
C GLU A 127 -9.77 4.92 -5.80
N MET A 128 -10.05 4.33 -6.96
CA MET A 128 -9.14 4.30 -8.09
C MET A 128 -8.85 5.70 -8.60
N LEU A 129 -9.90 6.51 -8.77
CA LEU A 129 -9.78 7.89 -9.24
C LEU A 129 -8.92 8.73 -8.28
N ALA A 130 -9.11 8.54 -6.98
CA ALA A 130 -8.30 9.17 -5.93
C ALA A 130 -6.82 8.74 -5.99
N LEU A 131 -6.53 7.47 -6.27
CA LEU A 131 -5.16 7.02 -6.50
C LEU A 131 -4.55 7.68 -7.75
N LYS A 132 -5.29 7.73 -8.86
CA LYS A 132 -4.84 8.35 -10.12
C LYS A 132 -4.51 9.83 -9.93
N VAL A 133 -5.34 10.56 -9.19
CA VAL A 133 -5.09 11.98 -8.84
C VAL A 133 -3.79 12.13 -8.05
N LEU A 134 -3.59 11.31 -7.02
CA LEU A 134 -2.37 11.35 -6.21
C LEU A 134 -1.13 11.01 -7.03
N ALA A 135 -1.19 9.95 -7.84
CA ALA A 135 -0.11 9.56 -8.73
C ALA A 135 0.24 10.69 -9.71
N TYR A 136 -0.77 11.32 -10.32
CA TYR A 136 -0.58 12.45 -11.23
C TYR A 136 0.12 13.63 -10.53
N LYS A 137 -0.36 14.00 -9.33
CA LYS A 137 0.24 15.09 -8.54
C LYS A 137 1.71 14.82 -8.21
N GLU A 138 2.06 13.57 -7.90
CA GLU A 138 3.43 13.17 -7.54
C GLU A 138 4.37 13.05 -8.73
N LEU A 139 3.87 12.63 -9.90
CA LEU A 139 4.68 12.56 -11.13
C LEU A 139 4.96 13.93 -11.72
N MET A 140 4.03 14.88 -11.53
CA MET A 140 4.14 16.24 -12.03
C MET A 140 4.83 17.18 -11.03
N LYS A 141 5.26 16.67 -9.87
CA LYS A 141 6.00 17.38 -8.83
C LYS A 141 7.51 17.12 -8.98
#